data_AF-A0A7W8WJ42-F1
#
_entry.id   AF-A0A7W8WJ42-F1
#
_cell.length_a   1.000
_cell.length_b   1.000
_cell.length_c   1.000
_cell.angle_alpha   90.00
_cell.angle_beta   90.00
_cell.angle_gamma   90.00
#
_symmetry.space_group_name_H-M   'P 1'
#
loop_
_entity.id
_entity.type
_entity.pdbx_description
1 polymer ?
#
loop_
_entity_poly.entity_id
_entity_poly.type
_entity_poly.pdbx_seq_one_letter_code
_entity_poly.pdbx_strand_id
1 'polypeptide(L)'
;AVSADGPESPERVQLNKALVGFLTHTGYTHGGNGYEGIAFLIDAFRETALDDPSKPGHGVDLRSLAERSVERYAQYKARQKHAGSLDIAKLPGVNHPVFKDRPVNHDPREVFIAELCGKRGEYNVFHAYYRELVQALFDAGVSRNVYCVNVDAVIAALLLKMLWQPLQRGELTETDLETAAFTIFLYPRMLGCAAEIDDHLNRGRNMDTRTPASQCRFVA
;
A
#
# COMPACT_ATOMS: atom_id res chain seq x y z
N ALA A 1 -4.68 -1.63 -28.60
CA ALA A 1 -4.41 -0.39 -29.35
C ALA A 1 -3.59 -0.75 -30.58
N VAL A 2 -4.24 -0.95 -31.73
CA VAL A 2 -3.55 -1.22 -33.00
C VAL A 2 -3.53 0.09 -33.78
N SER A 3 -2.35 0.44 -34.32
CA SER A 3 -2.14 1.36 -35.46
C SER A 3 -2.25 2.87 -35.25
N ALA A 4 -1.23 3.49 -34.63
CA ALA A 4 -0.67 4.71 -35.22
C ALA A 4 0.50 4.38 -36.17
N ASP A 5 1.17 3.25 -35.94
CA ASP A 5 2.42 2.87 -36.63
C ASP A 5 2.21 1.93 -37.83
N GLY A 6 0.96 1.54 -38.13
CA GLY A 6 0.65 0.58 -39.19
C GLY A 6 1.25 -0.82 -38.95
N PRO A 7 0.94 -1.80 -39.81
CA PRO A 7 1.50 -3.16 -39.73
C PRO A 7 2.97 -3.27 -40.19
N GLU A 8 3.60 -2.17 -40.59
CA GLU A 8 4.89 -2.18 -41.31
C GLU A 8 6.11 -2.44 -40.42
N SER A 9 5.99 -2.36 -39.10
CA SER A 9 7.13 -2.59 -38.18
C SER A 9 6.68 -3.20 -36.85
N PRO A 10 6.21 -4.45 -36.84
CA PRO A 10 5.73 -5.11 -35.61
C PRO A 10 6.82 -5.28 -34.55
N GLU A 11 8.09 -5.11 -34.91
CA GLU A 11 9.22 -5.18 -33.98
C GLU A 11 9.51 -3.87 -33.23
N ARG A 12 8.84 -2.77 -33.58
CA ARG A 12 9.06 -1.46 -32.96
C ARG A 12 7.87 -1.09 -32.08
N VAL A 13 8.09 -1.01 -30.77
CA VAL A 13 7.11 -0.51 -29.81
C VAL A 13 7.52 0.90 -29.40
N GLN A 14 6.60 1.86 -29.47
CA GLN A 14 6.86 3.20 -28.97
C GLN A 14 6.61 3.28 -27.45
N LEU A 15 7.40 4.12 -26.76
CA LEU A 15 7.30 4.35 -25.31
C LEU A 15 5.87 4.66 -24.84
N ASN A 16 5.17 5.55 -25.55
CA ASN A 16 3.78 5.91 -25.24
C ASN A 16 2.82 4.71 -25.33
N LYS A 17 3.02 3.79 -26.29
CA LYS A 17 2.16 2.60 -26.45
C LYS A 17 2.37 1.61 -25.31
N ALA A 18 3.62 1.35 -24.95
CA ALA A 18 3.96 0.51 -23.81
C ALA A 18 3.46 1.12 -22.49
N LEU A 19 3.59 2.43 -22.32
CA LEU A 19 3.08 3.14 -21.14
C LEU A 19 1.55 3.03 -21.04
N VAL A 20 0.82 3.18 -22.15
CA VAL A 20 -0.64 2.95 -22.15
C VAL A 20 -0.97 1.52 -21.75
N GLY A 21 -0.22 0.52 -22.25
CA GLY A 21 -0.39 -0.87 -21.82
C GLY A 21 -0.21 -1.06 -20.31
N PHE A 22 0.78 -0.40 -19.71
CA PHE A 22 0.94 -0.36 -18.25
C PHE A 22 -0.27 0.32 -17.55
N LEU A 23 -0.70 1.48 -18.04
CA LEU A 23 -1.78 2.26 -17.45
C LEU A 23 -3.11 1.48 -17.42
N THR A 24 -3.39 0.67 -18.44
CA THR A 24 -4.61 -0.16 -18.46
C THR A 24 -4.61 -1.30 -17.44
N HIS A 25 -3.48 -1.61 -16.80
CA HIS A 25 -3.35 -2.65 -15.77
C HIS A 25 -3.17 -2.06 -14.36
N THR A 26 -3.20 -0.73 -14.21
CA THR A 26 -3.10 -0.04 -12.93
C THR A 26 -4.50 0.44 -12.50
N GLY A 27 -4.90 0.15 -11.27
CA GLY A 27 -6.26 0.44 -10.78
C GLY A 27 -6.47 0.00 -9.34
N TYR A 28 -7.73 -0.16 -8.92
CA TYR A 28 -8.08 -0.44 -7.52
C TYR A 28 -7.34 -1.65 -6.93
N THR A 29 -7.23 -2.76 -7.67
CA THR A 29 -6.52 -3.97 -7.19
C THR A 29 -4.99 -3.84 -7.25
N HIS A 30 -4.47 -2.97 -8.12
CA HIS A 30 -3.03 -2.82 -8.38
C HIS A 30 -2.66 -1.34 -8.25
N GLY A 31 -2.48 -0.90 -7.00
CA GLY A 31 -2.19 0.49 -6.64
C GLY A 31 -3.16 1.10 -5.62
N GLY A 32 -4.32 0.46 -5.38
CA GLY A 32 -5.36 0.98 -4.46
C GLY A 32 -5.12 0.71 -2.96
N ASN A 33 -4.14 -0.12 -2.58
CA ASN A 33 -3.85 -0.42 -1.16
C ASN A 33 -3.58 0.84 -0.32
N GLY A 34 -3.05 1.90 -0.93
CA GLY A 34 -2.81 3.16 -0.24
C GLY A 34 -4.10 3.79 0.29
N TYR A 35 -5.21 3.68 -0.45
CA TYR A 35 -6.51 4.15 0.02
C TYR A 35 -7.07 3.26 1.13
N GLU A 36 -6.98 1.94 1.01
CA GLU A 36 -7.40 1.02 2.10
C GLU A 36 -6.65 1.33 3.40
N GLY A 37 -5.36 1.67 3.31
CA GLY A 37 -4.56 2.12 4.44
C GLY A 37 -5.06 3.42 5.06
N ILE A 38 -5.50 4.39 4.25
CA ILE A 38 -6.09 5.65 4.73
C ILE A 38 -7.45 5.40 5.39
N ALA A 39 -8.34 4.65 4.73
CA ALA A 39 -9.65 4.31 5.27
C ALA A 39 -9.52 3.57 6.62
N PHE A 40 -8.57 2.64 6.72
CA PHE A 40 -8.25 1.95 7.97
C PHE A 40 -7.78 2.91 9.07
N LEU A 41 -6.89 3.86 8.75
CA LEU A 41 -6.44 4.87 9.70
C LEU A 41 -7.57 5.81 10.15
N ILE A 42 -8.40 6.29 9.21
CA ILE A 42 -9.56 7.15 9.53
C ILE A 42 -10.50 6.43 10.49
N ASP A 43 -10.81 5.15 10.23
CA ASP A 43 -11.65 4.35 11.10
C ASP A 43 -11.04 4.19 12.50
N ALA A 44 -9.75 3.86 12.58
CA ALA A 44 -9.06 3.71 13.86
C ALA A 44 -9.07 5.01 14.67
N PHE A 45 -8.85 6.16 14.02
CA PHE A 45 -8.75 7.45 14.70
C PHE A 45 -10.09 8.20 14.84
N ARG A 46 -11.20 7.66 14.31
CA ARG A 46 -12.52 8.30 14.26
C ARG A 46 -13.01 8.83 15.62
N GLU A 47 -12.79 8.07 16.68
CA GLU A 47 -13.26 8.40 18.05
C GLU A 47 -12.18 9.08 18.90
N THR A 48 -11.07 9.50 18.29
CA THR A 48 -9.98 10.18 18.98
C THR A 48 -10.11 11.70 18.86
N ALA A 49 -9.57 12.43 19.84
CA ALA A 49 -9.45 13.88 19.78
C ALA A 49 -8.15 14.34 19.09
N LEU A 50 -7.68 13.60 18.08
CA LEU A 50 -6.43 13.90 17.39
C LEU A 50 -6.54 15.21 16.60
N ASP A 51 -5.89 16.26 17.09
CA ASP A 51 -5.81 17.55 16.41
C ASP A 51 -4.70 17.55 15.34
N ASP A 52 -3.43 17.53 15.75
CA ASP A 52 -2.29 17.61 14.83
C ASP A 52 -1.51 16.28 14.79
N PRO A 53 -1.56 15.53 13.66
CA PRO A 53 -0.84 14.26 13.51
C PRO A 53 0.69 14.42 13.48
N SER A 54 1.19 15.64 13.40
CA SER A 54 2.62 15.97 13.38
C SER A 54 3.20 16.22 14.78
N LYS A 55 2.36 16.34 15.82
CA LYS A 55 2.82 16.60 17.19
C LYS A 55 3.09 15.28 17.92
N PRO A 56 4.29 15.05 18.48
CA PRO A 56 4.54 13.89 19.35
C PRO A 56 3.64 13.87 20.59
N GLY A 57 3.31 15.04 21.14
CA GLY A 57 2.38 15.22 22.27
C GLY A 57 0.91 15.24 21.86
N HIS A 58 0.49 14.35 20.97
CA HIS A 58 -0.87 14.34 20.40
C HIS A 58 -1.96 13.83 21.36
N GLY A 59 -1.61 13.31 22.53
CA GLY A 59 -2.57 12.94 23.60
C GLY A 59 -3.41 11.68 23.32
N VAL A 60 -3.14 10.96 22.24
CA VAL A 60 -3.81 9.69 21.90
C VAL A 60 -2.99 8.53 22.43
N ASP A 61 -3.61 7.61 23.16
CA ASP A 61 -2.99 6.34 23.53
C ASP A 61 -2.99 5.38 22.32
N LEU A 62 -1.88 5.39 21.59
CA LEU A 62 -1.70 4.58 20.38
C LEU A 62 -1.70 3.08 20.69
N ARG A 63 -1.21 2.69 21.88
CA ARG A 63 -1.15 1.29 22.27
C ARG A 63 -2.55 0.73 22.51
N SER A 64 -3.35 1.42 23.31
CA SER A 64 -4.76 1.06 23.52
C SER A 64 -5.55 1.06 22.20
N LEU A 65 -5.24 1.99 21.29
CA LEU A 65 -5.89 2.03 19.98
C LEU A 65 -5.51 0.84 19.09
N ALA A 66 -4.23 0.46 19.08
CA ALA A 66 -3.73 -0.71 18.39
C ALA A 66 -4.38 -1.99 18.92
N GLU A 67 -4.47 -2.15 20.24
CA GLU A 67 -5.09 -3.30 20.89
C GLU A 67 -6.57 -3.47 20.52
N ARG A 68 -7.36 -2.39 20.51
CA ARG A 68 -8.75 -2.43 20.03
C ARG A 68 -8.85 -2.89 18.56
N SER A 69 -7.92 -2.42 17.74
CA SER A 69 -7.86 -2.78 16.31
C SER A 69 -7.52 -4.26 16.12
N VAL A 70 -6.59 -4.77 16.93
CA VAL A 70 -6.17 -6.19 16.97
C VAL A 70 -7.32 -7.07 17.44
N GLU A 71 -8.02 -6.69 18.50
CA GLU A 71 -9.18 -7.43 19.02
C GLU A 71 -10.25 -7.59 17.94
N ARG A 72 -10.64 -6.48 17.29
CA ARG A 72 -11.61 -6.48 16.19
C ARG A 72 -11.17 -7.38 15.04
N TYR A 73 -9.89 -7.34 14.68
CA TYR A 73 -9.34 -8.20 13.63
C TYR A 73 -9.30 -9.68 14.02
N ALA A 74 -8.95 -9.99 15.28
CA ALA A 74 -8.96 -11.36 15.80
C ALA A 74 -10.36 -11.96 15.78
N GLN A 75 -11.38 -11.21 16.22
CA GLN A 75 -12.78 -11.61 16.15
C GLN A 75 -13.25 -11.82 14.70
N TYR A 76 -12.84 -10.95 13.77
CA TYR A 76 -13.09 -11.15 12.34
C TYR A 76 -12.46 -12.45 11.83
N LYS A 77 -11.17 -12.70 12.10
CA LYS A 77 -10.48 -13.93 11.71
C LYS A 77 -11.16 -15.19 12.25
N ALA A 78 -11.57 -15.17 13.51
CA ALA A 78 -12.27 -16.29 14.14
C ALA A 78 -13.60 -16.56 13.43
N ARG A 79 -14.41 -15.52 13.17
CA ARG A 79 -15.69 -15.65 12.44
C ARG A 79 -15.50 -16.21 11.04
N GLN A 80 -14.52 -15.72 10.27
CA GLN A 80 -14.25 -16.22 8.91
C GLN A 80 -13.81 -17.68 8.90
N LYS A 81 -12.94 -18.07 9.85
CA LYS A 81 -12.54 -19.48 10.02
C LYS A 81 -13.73 -20.38 10.35
N HIS A 82 -14.63 -19.95 11.24
CA HIS A 82 -15.83 -20.71 11.56
C HIS A 82 -16.79 -20.84 10.37
N ALA A 83 -16.85 -19.83 9.49
CA ALA A 83 -17.64 -19.86 8.27
C ALA A 83 -17.00 -20.67 7.12
N GLY A 84 -15.82 -21.27 7.33
CA GLY A 84 -15.10 -22.02 6.29
C GLY A 84 -14.52 -21.16 5.18
N SER A 85 -14.47 -19.83 5.35
CA SER A 85 -13.87 -18.93 4.37
C SER A 85 -12.35 -19.05 4.39
N LEU A 86 -11.77 -19.39 3.25
CA LEU A 86 -10.31 -19.46 3.06
C LEU A 86 -9.70 -18.08 2.75
N ASP A 87 -10.52 -17.11 2.35
CA ASP A 87 -10.06 -15.79 1.94
C ASP A 87 -10.32 -14.76 3.04
N ILE A 88 -9.42 -14.76 4.03
CA ILE A 88 -9.45 -13.82 5.15
C ILE A 88 -8.77 -12.54 4.71
N ALA A 89 -9.51 -11.43 4.73
CA ALA A 89 -8.97 -10.11 4.43
C ALA A 89 -7.78 -9.79 5.35
N LYS A 90 -6.71 -9.27 4.75
CA LYS A 90 -5.52 -8.85 5.48
C LYS A 90 -5.71 -7.42 5.98
N LEU A 91 -5.04 -7.07 7.08
CA LEU A 91 -4.95 -5.68 7.49
C LEU A 91 -4.16 -4.89 6.44
N PRO A 92 -4.70 -3.77 5.93
CA PRO A 92 -4.01 -2.93 4.95
C PRO A 92 -2.66 -2.47 5.50
N GLY A 93 -1.65 -2.43 4.63
CA GLY A 93 -0.34 -1.89 5.00
C GLY A 93 0.52 -2.75 5.93
N VAL A 94 0.02 -3.91 6.39
CA VAL A 94 0.72 -4.80 7.32
C VAL A 94 1.26 -6.03 6.60
N ASN A 95 2.51 -6.40 6.93
CA ASN A 95 3.26 -7.55 6.40
C ASN A 95 3.71 -7.38 4.93
N HIS A 96 4.63 -8.23 4.48
CA HIS A 96 5.18 -8.21 3.11
C HIS A 96 5.55 -9.63 2.65
N PRO A 97 5.32 -10.00 1.37
CA PRO A 97 5.63 -11.35 0.87
C PRO A 97 7.13 -11.68 0.85
N VAL A 98 7.99 -10.64 0.79
CA VAL A 98 9.47 -10.76 0.76
C VAL A 98 10.11 -10.51 2.13
N PHE A 99 9.61 -9.55 2.90
CA PHE A 99 10.22 -9.16 4.19
C PHE A 99 9.50 -9.88 5.32
N LYS A 100 9.80 -11.17 5.44
CA LYS A 100 9.14 -12.10 6.37
C LYS A 100 10.15 -13.07 7.00
N ASP A 101 9.65 -13.94 7.87
CA ASP A 101 10.39 -15.06 8.48
C ASP A 101 11.48 -14.68 9.51
N ARG A 102 11.50 -13.43 9.98
CA ARG A 102 12.27 -13.02 11.17
C ARG A 102 11.36 -12.83 12.39
N PRO A 103 11.90 -12.89 13.63
CA PRO A 103 11.13 -12.58 14.84
C PRO A 103 10.48 -11.18 14.79
N VAL A 104 11.26 -10.21 14.29
CA VAL A 104 10.80 -8.86 13.96
C VAL A 104 11.16 -8.57 12.51
N ASN A 105 10.15 -8.25 11.70
CA ASN A 105 10.31 -8.01 10.28
C ASN A 105 10.28 -6.51 9.99
N HIS A 106 11.15 -6.07 9.08
CA HIS A 106 11.23 -4.67 8.66
C HIS A 106 11.21 -4.58 7.14
N ASP A 107 10.44 -3.61 6.63
CA ASP A 107 10.55 -3.19 5.24
C ASP A 107 11.67 -2.12 5.16
N PRO A 108 12.74 -2.33 4.39
CA PRO A 108 13.86 -1.38 4.33
C PRO A 108 13.42 0.01 3.86
N ARG A 109 12.32 0.12 3.11
CA ARG A 109 11.76 1.41 2.67
C ARG A 109 11.14 2.17 3.84
N GLU A 110 10.44 1.47 4.73
CA GLU A 110 9.88 2.05 5.94
C GLU A 110 10.98 2.51 6.89
N VAL A 111 12.01 1.69 7.09
CA VAL A 111 13.18 2.04 7.90
C VAL A 111 13.84 3.32 7.38
N PHE A 112 14.12 3.38 6.08
CA PHE A 112 14.73 4.55 5.45
C PHE A 112 13.90 5.83 5.66
N ILE A 113 12.59 5.77 5.37
CA ILE A 113 11.70 6.93 5.55
C ILE A 113 11.64 7.36 7.01
N ALA A 114 11.55 6.41 7.94
CA ALA A 114 11.49 6.71 9.36
C ALA A 114 12.76 7.39 9.87
N GLU A 115 13.94 6.90 9.46
CA GLU A 115 15.22 7.53 9.79
C GLU A 115 15.34 8.93 9.20
N LEU A 116 14.88 9.12 7.96
CA LEU A 116 14.87 10.42 7.30
C LEU A 116 13.98 11.43 8.05
N CYS A 117 12.74 11.05 8.39
CA CYS A 117 11.84 11.88 9.18
C CYS A 117 12.43 12.19 10.56
N GLY A 118 13.02 11.19 11.23
CA GLY A 118 13.68 11.37 12.53
C GLY A 118 14.83 12.38 12.47
N LYS A 119 15.70 12.31 11.45
CA LYS A 119 16.79 13.28 11.21
C LYS A 119 16.27 14.70 10.97
N ARG A 120 15.05 14.85 10.46
CA ARG A 120 14.38 16.14 10.24
C ARG A 120 13.56 16.63 11.43
N GLY A 121 13.47 15.85 12.52
CA GLY A 121 12.59 16.16 13.64
C GLY A 121 11.11 16.07 13.29
N GLU A 122 10.75 15.33 12.24
CA GLU A 122 9.38 15.13 11.81
C GLU A 122 8.74 13.95 12.54
N TYR A 123 7.50 14.12 12.99
CA TYR A 123 6.70 13.04 13.57
C TYR A 123 5.44 12.78 12.74
N ASN A 124 4.96 11.54 12.76
CA ASN A 124 3.71 11.14 12.12
C ASN A 124 3.00 10.11 13.01
N VAL A 125 1.90 10.53 13.64
CA VAL A 125 1.12 9.68 14.55
C VAL A 125 0.57 8.43 13.88
N PHE A 126 0.22 8.49 12.59
CA PHE A 126 -0.35 7.35 11.87
C PHE A 126 0.71 6.28 11.60
N HIS A 127 1.95 6.71 11.30
CA HIS A 127 3.08 5.80 11.15
C HIS A 127 3.48 5.19 12.50
N ALA A 128 3.48 5.99 13.58
CA ALA A 128 3.70 5.49 14.94
C ALA A 128 2.63 4.45 15.33
N TYR A 129 1.37 4.70 15.02
CA TYR A 129 0.27 3.74 15.22
C TYR A 129 0.48 2.43 14.47
N TYR A 130 0.92 2.45 13.20
CA TYR A 130 1.22 1.21 12.48
C TYR A 130 2.30 0.38 13.15
N ARG A 131 3.31 1.02 13.76
CA ARG A 131 4.36 0.33 14.53
C ARG A 131 3.80 -0.32 15.81
N GLU A 132 2.94 0.39 16.53
CA GLU A 132 2.21 -0.18 17.67
C GLU A 132 1.29 -1.34 17.25
N LEU A 133 0.61 -1.21 16.10
CA LEU A 133 -0.30 -2.22 15.57
C LEU A 133 0.42 -3.54 15.27
N VAL A 134 1.57 -3.51 14.59
CA VAL A 134 2.30 -4.74 14.26
C VAL A 134 2.88 -5.42 15.51
N GLN A 135 3.23 -4.64 16.54
CA GLN A 135 3.64 -5.17 17.83
C GLN A 135 2.46 -5.80 18.57
N ALA A 136 1.33 -5.10 18.66
CA ALA A 136 0.12 -5.58 19.33
C ALA A 136 -0.44 -6.86 18.67
N LEU A 137 -0.34 -6.99 17.33
CA LEU A 137 -0.72 -8.22 16.62
C LEU A 137 0.08 -9.44 17.10
N PHE A 138 1.37 -9.25 17.36
CA PHE A 138 2.25 -10.30 17.86
C PHE A 138 1.97 -10.60 19.33
N ASP A 139 1.87 -9.56 20.17
CA ASP A 139 1.63 -9.71 21.62
C ASP A 139 0.31 -10.44 21.89
N ALA A 140 -0.72 -10.20 21.09
CA ALA A 140 -2.02 -10.88 21.17
C ALA A 140 -2.04 -12.27 20.51
N GLY A 141 -0.94 -12.74 19.94
CA GLY A 141 -0.84 -14.03 19.25
C GLY A 141 -1.61 -14.12 17.92
N VAL A 142 -2.02 -12.99 17.35
CA VAL A 142 -2.76 -12.91 16.08
C VAL A 142 -1.82 -13.13 14.88
N SER A 143 -0.56 -12.73 15.02
CA SER A 143 0.54 -13.04 14.11
C SER A 143 1.61 -13.89 14.81
N ARG A 144 2.33 -14.69 14.02
CA ARG A 144 3.41 -15.55 14.53
C ARG A 144 4.67 -14.76 14.94
N ASN A 145 4.95 -13.69 14.21
CA ASN A 145 6.09 -12.79 14.38
C ASN A 145 5.56 -11.35 14.35
N VAL A 146 6.41 -10.39 14.73
CA VAL A 146 6.11 -8.97 14.49
C VAL A 146 6.24 -8.72 12.98
N TYR A 147 5.12 -8.36 12.35
CA TYR A 147 5.10 -8.07 10.92
C TYR A 147 5.77 -6.73 10.62
N CYS A 148 6.27 -6.57 9.39
CA CYS A 148 6.73 -5.26 8.94
C CYS A 148 5.54 -4.34 8.65
N VAL A 149 5.75 -3.04 8.85
CA VAL A 149 4.96 -1.98 8.22
C VAL A 149 5.47 -1.83 6.79
N ASN A 150 4.62 -2.06 5.79
CA ASN A 150 5.04 -2.01 4.39
C ASN A 150 5.03 -0.56 3.85
N VAL A 151 5.53 -0.37 2.63
CA VAL A 151 5.56 0.97 2.01
C VAL A 151 4.17 1.59 1.79
N ASP A 152 3.13 0.78 1.56
CA ASP A 152 1.77 1.29 1.34
C ASP A 152 1.24 1.94 2.62
N ALA A 153 1.49 1.34 3.80
CA ALA A 153 1.19 1.95 5.10
C ALA A 153 1.92 3.28 5.30
N VAL A 154 3.19 3.35 4.90
CA VAL A 154 4.01 4.57 5.02
C VAL A 154 3.44 5.68 4.13
N ILE A 155 3.10 5.36 2.88
CA ILE A 155 2.48 6.30 1.94
C ILE A 155 1.14 6.79 2.49
N ALA A 156 0.28 5.87 2.96
CA ALA A 156 -1.00 6.21 3.56
C ALA A 156 -0.85 7.13 4.78
N ALA A 157 0.09 6.81 5.68
CA ALA A 157 0.36 7.62 6.86
C ALA A 157 0.88 9.01 6.51
N LEU A 158 1.81 9.13 5.56
CA LEU A 158 2.35 10.43 5.12
C LEU A 158 1.28 11.28 4.45
N LEU A 159 0.49 10.69 3.56
CA LEU A 159 -0.58 11.40 2.87
C LEU A 159 -1.66 11.85 3.86
N LEU A 160 -2.11 10.97 4.76
CA LEU A 160 -3.11 11.33 5.76
C LEU A 160 -2.59 12.41 6.72
N LYS A 161 -1.32 12.38 7.12
CA LYS A 161 -0.71 13.47 7.91
C LYS A 161 -0.88 14.83 7.22
N MET A 162 -0.65 14.89 5.91
CA MET A 162 -0.77 16.13 5.13
C MET A 162 -2.23 16.59 4.97
N LEU A 163 -3.15 15.64 4.83
CA LEU A 163 -4.56 15.91 4.49
C LEU A 163 -5.51 15.89 5.69
N TRP A 164 -5.03 15.57 6.89
CA TRP A 164 -5.84 15.41 8.10
C TRP A 164 -6.66 16.65 8.42
N GLN A 165 -6.03 17.82 8.45
CA GLN A 165 -6.67 19.06 8.85
C GLN A 165 -7.74 19.52 7.84
N PRO A 166 -7.48 19.55 6.52
CA PRO A 166 -8.53 19.75 5.52
C PRO A 166 -9.68 18.74 5.62
N LEU A 167 -9.38 17.45 5.86
CA LEU A 167 -10.40 16.42 6.06
C LEU A 167 -11.28 16.71 7.29
N GLN A 168 -10.67 17.04 8.43
CA GLN A 168 -11.38 17.36 9.67
C GLN A 168 -12.27 18.61 9.56
N ARG A 169 -11.85 19.59 8.73
CA ARG A 169 -12.65 20.78 8.43
C ARG A 169 -13.74 20.54 7.38
N GLY A 170 -13.82 19.34 6.79
CA GLY A 170 -14.78 19.00 5.73
C GLY A 170 -14.45 19.65 4.38
N GLU A 171 -13.21 20.12 4.18
CA GLU A 171 -12.74 20.67 2.90
C GLU A 171 -12.41 19.56 1.89
N LEU A 172 -12.12 18.35 2.39
CA LEU A 172 -11.89 17.15 1.60
C LEU A 172 -12.88 16.05 2.01
N THR A 173 -13.26 15.24 1.05
CA THR A 173 -14.07 14.03 1.23
C THR A 173 -13.20 12.78 1.23
N GLU A 174 -13.76 11.64 1.64
CA GLU A 174 -13.07 10.34 1.53
C GLU A 174 -12.69 10.02 0.07
N THR A 175 -13.54 10.40 -0.90
CA THR A 175 -13.27 10.25 -2.34
C THR A 175 -12.05 11.07 -2.80
N ASP A 176 -11.85 12.26 -2.24
CA ASP A 176 -10.67 13.08 -2.54
C ASP A 176 -9.39 12.40 -2.03
N LEU A 177 -9.45 11.75 -0.87
CA LEU A 177 -8.33 10.98 -0.30
C LEU A 177 -8.02 9.74 -1.14
N GLU A 178 -9.05 9.03 -1.61
CA GLU A 178 -8.89 7.90 -2.54
C GLU A 178 -8.15 8.33 -3.82
N THR A 179 -8.58 9.45 -4.40
CA THR A 179 -7.96 10.02 -5.60
C THR A 179 -6.52 10.44 -5.35
N ALA A 180 -6.24 11.08 -4.22
CA ALA A 180 -4.89 11.50 -3.84
C ALA A 180 -3.96 10.29 -3.61
N ALA A 181 -4.45 9.25 -2.92
CA ALA A 181 -3.70 8.02 -2.67
C ALA A 181 -3.37 7.27 -3.96
N PHE A 182 -4.33 7.21 -4.88
CA PHE A 182 -4.09 6.61 -6.19
C PHE A 182 -3.08 7.42 -7.02
N THR A 183 -3.19 8.75 -7.01
CA THR A 183 -2.31 9.64 -7.78
C THR A 183 -0.86 9.58 -7.30
N ILE A 184 -0.63 9.57 -5.98
CA ILE A 184 0.72 9.51 -5.42
C ILE A 184 1.41 8.15 -5.65
N PHE A 185 0.62 7.09 -5.83
CA PHE A 185 1.14 5.79 -6.30
C PHE A 185 1.42 5.81 -7.80
N LEU A 186 0.46 6.31 -8.60
CA LEU A 186 0.46 6.22 -10.05
C LEU A 186 1.64 6.96 -10.66
N TYR A 187 1.89 8.20 -10.27
CA TYR A 187 2.92 9.04 -10.94
C TYR A 187 4.35 8.49 -10.77
N PRO A 188 4.82 8.14 -9.55
CA PRO A 188 6.14 7.53 -9.41
C PRO A 188 6.22 6.18 -10.13
N ARG A 189 5.13 5.40 -10.16
CA ARG A 189 5.12 4.13 -10.89
C ARG A 189 5.24 4.35 -12.40
N MET A 190 4.53 5.33 -12.96
CA MET A 190 4.66 5.71 -14.37
C MET A 190 6.11 6.07 -14.72
N LEU A 191 6.80 6.80 -13.84
CA LEU A 191 8.20 7.16 -14.05
C LEU A 191 9.10 5.91 -14.12
N GLY A 192 8.95 4.99 -13.15
CA GLY A 192 9.70 3.74 -13.14
C GLY A 192 9.44 2.87 -14.37
N CYS A 193 8.16 2.72 -14.75
CA CYS A 193 7.77 1.96 -15.93
C CYS A 193 8.28 2.61 -17.22
N ALA A 194 8.25 3.95 -17.32
CA ALA A 194 8.81 4.64 -18.49
C ALA A 194 10.31 4.37 -18.62
N ALA A 195 11.06 4.37 -17.52
CA ALA A 195 12.48 4.04 -17.52
C ALA A 195 12.74 2.57 -17.89
N GLU A 196 11.93 1.63 -17.39
CA GLU A 196 12.02 0.21 -17.73
C GLU A 196 11.70 -0.05 -19.20
N ILE A 197 10.65 0.59 -19.73
CA ILE A 197 10.31 0.53 -21.15
C ILE A 197 11.46 1.08 -21.99
N ASP A 198 12.01 2.24 -21.64
CA ASP A 198 13.15 2.83 -22.36
C ASP A 198 14.38 1.91 -22.35
N ASP A 199 14.68 1.26 -21.23
CA ASP A 199 15.76 0.29 -21.16
C ASP A 199 15.51 -0.92 -22.07
N HIS A 200 14.28 -1.44 -22.11
CA HIS A 200 13.91 -2.53 -23.02
C HIS A 200 13.98 -2.13 -24.50
N LEU A 201 13.57 -0.91 -24.85
CA LEU A 201 13.61 -0.42 -26.23
C LEU A 201 15.03 -0.20 -26.73
N ASN A 202 15.93 0.29 -25.87
CA ASN A 202 17.28 0.68 -26.29
C ASN A 202 18.34 -0.40 -26.05
N ARG A 203 18.15 -1.28 -25.07
CA ARG A 203 19.15 -2.29 -24.65
C ARG A 203 18.59 -3.70 -24.53
N GLY A 204 17.27 -3.84 -24.42
CA GLY A 204 16.60 -5.11 -24.26
C GLY A 204 16.44 -5.91 -25.54
N ARG A 205 15.94 -7.14 -25.38
CA ARG A 205 15.33 -7.92 -26.46
C ARG A 205 13.82 -7.95 -26.23
N ASN A 206 13.05 -8.08 -27.30
CA ASN A 206 11.62 -8.32 -27.19
C ASN A 206 11.37 -9.55 -26.31
N MET A 207 10.64 -9.36 -25.20
CA MET A 207 10.26 -10.45 -24.31
C MET A 207 9.01 -11.13 -24.87
N ASP A 208 9.07 -12.44 -25.04
CA ASP A 208 7.85 -13.23 -25.26
C ASP A 208 7.10 -13.36 -23.93
N THR A 209 6.03 -12.57 -23.79
CA THR A 209 5.20 -12.56 -22.57
C THR A 209 4.04 -13.55 -22.62
N ARG A 210 3.97 -14.41 -23.65
CA ARG A 210 2.94 -15.45 -23.73
C ARG A 210 3.15 -16.48 -22.63
N THR A 211 2.08 -16.84 -21.93
CA THR A 211 2.09 -18.00 -21.02
C THR A 211 2.42 -19.26 -21.83
N PRO A 212 3.43 -20.07 -21.43
CA PRO A 212 3.74 -21.30 -22.13
C PRO A 212 2.52 -22.20 -22.23
N ALA A 213 2.32 -22.84 -23.40
CA ALA A 213 1.17 -23.71 -23.62
C ALA A 213 1.05 -24.83 -22.56
N SER A 214 2.18 -25.31 -22.03
CA SER A 214 2.23 -26.30 -20.95
C SER A 214 1.69 -25.81 -19.60
N GLN A 215 1.54 -24.50 -19.41
CA GLN A 215 0.93 -23.89 -18.22
C GLN A 215 -0.53 -23.45 -18.46
N CYS A 216 -1.00 -23.56 -19.70
CA CYS A 216 -2.39 -23.29 -20.05
C CYS A 216 -3.22 -24.58 -19.91
N ARG A 217 -4.43 -24.47 -19.37
CA ARG A 217 -5.43 -25.56 -19.40
C ARG A 217 -6.66 -25.09 -20.15
N PHE A 218 -7.22 -25.95 -20.99
CA PHE A 218 -8.56 -25.72 -21.53
C PHE A 218 -9.56 -25.91 -20.39
N VAL A 219 -10.40 -24.91 -20.17
CA VAL A 219 -11.56 -25.03 -19.29
C VAL A 219 -12.73 -25.33 -20.21
N ALA A 220 -13.25 -26.56 -20.15
CA ALA A 220 -14.44 -27.01 -20.86
C ALA A 220 -15.67 -26.89 -19.97
#